data_AF-A0A967WZX5-F1
#
_entry.id   AF-A0A967WZX5-F1
#
_cell.length_a   1.000
_cell.length_b   1.000
_cell.length_c   1.000
_cell.angle_alpha   90.00
_cell.angle_beta   90.00
_cell.angle_gamma   90.00
#
_symmetry.space_group_name_H-M   'P 1'
#
loop_
_entity.id
_entity.type
_entity.pdbx_description
1 polymer ?
#
loop_
_entity_poly.entity_id
_entity_poly.type
_entity_poly.pdbx_seq_one_letter_code
_entity_poly.pdbx_strand_id
1 'polypeptide(L)'
;AADVAPYLTHGSVFDNQKAVTVRGTFLQNKDFVGVFYKEGYTDIEMEAGPYLSGLYENIYPQRYPKNEIVNLFINAPYDIGLIHYASDTPYSRRQSLLSKSLSYFGVDATYAASIAILLRILNQEVEQLKVRV
;
A
#
# COMPACT_ATOMS: atom_id res chain seq x y z
N ALA A 1 -5.90 6.98 7.07
CA ALA A 1 -4.82 8.00 7.09
C ALA A 1 -4.50 8.52 8.49
N ALA A 2 -5.52 8.75 9.35
CA ALA A 2 -5.34 9.33 10.68
C ALA A 2 -4.38 8.54 11.61
N ASP A 3 -4.25 7.23 11.45
CA ASP A 3 -3.35 6.41 12.29
C ASP A 3 -1.87 6.57 11.94
N VAL A 4 -1.56 7.05 10.72
CA VAL A 4 -0.18 7.23 10.25
C VAL A 4 0.27 8.69 10.37
N ALA A 5 -0.65 9.63 10.13
CA ALA A 5 -0.34 11.07 10.11
C ALA A 5 0.42 11.60 11.35
N PRO A 6 0.11 11.17 12.60
CA PRO A 6 0.81 11.62 13.80
C PRO A 6 2.30 11.24 13.83
N TYR A 7 2.69 10.22 13.06
CA TYR A 7 4.06 9.71 13.01
C TYR A 7 4.84 10.19 11.78
N LEU A 8 4.21 10.96 10.89
CA LEU A 8 4.84 11.55 9.72
C LEU A 8 5.36 12.95 10.04
N THR A 9 6.64 13.19 9.78
CA THR A 9 7.26 14.50 10.03
C THR A 9 7.34 15.35 8.76
N HIS A 10 7.64 14.72 7.62
CA HIS A 10 7.97 15.41 6.38
C HIS A 10 7.02 15.08 5.21
N GLY A 11 6.19 14.04 5.37
CA GLY A 11 5.29 13.54 4.33
C GLY A 11 3.83 13.94 4.53
N SER A 12 3.00 13.43 3.65
CA SER A 12 1.54 13.45 3.79
C SER A 12 1.02 12.04 3.54
N VAL A 13 -0.08 11.70 4.20
CA VAL A 13 -0.76 10.41 4.03
C VAL A 13 -2.15 10.66 3.47
N PHE A 14 -2.53 9.82 2.51
CA PHE A 14 -3.83 9.83 1.87
C PHE A 14 -4.51 8.47 2.07
N ASP A 15 -5.83 8.44 2.07
CA ASP A 15 -6.63 7.22 2.08
C ASP A 15 -7.60 7.20 0.89
N ASN A 16 -8.31 6.09 0.68
CA ASN A 16 -9.24 5.90 -0.44
C ASN A 16 -8.62 6.13 -1.83
N GLN A 17 -7.34 5.77 -1.96
CA GLN A 17 -6.59 5.91 -3.21
C GLN A 17 -6.77 4.68 -4.09
N LYS A 18 -6.86 4.88 -5.40
CA LYS A 18 -6.84 3.79 -6.38
C LYS A 18 -5.39 3.52 -6.79
N ALA A 19 -4.94 2.30 -6.56
CA ALA A 19 -3.61 1.83 -6.95
C ALA A 19 -3.70 0.78 -8.06
N VAL A 20 -2.69 0.73 -8.91
CA VAL A 20 -2.51 -0.35 -9.89
C VAL A 20 -1.20 -1.09 -9.62
N THR A 21 -1.30 -2.42 -9.63
CA THR A 21 -0.16 -3.33 -9.51
C THR A 21 0.33 -3.72 -10.91
N VAL A 22 1.61 -3.51 -11.21
CA VAL A 22 2.20 -3.86 -12.51
C VAL A 22 3.18 -5.01 -12.37
N ARG A 23 3.32 -5.80 -13.43
CA ARG A 23 4.32 -6.88 -13.49
C ARG A 23 5.61 -6.34 -14.09
N GLY A 24 6.68 -6.33 -13.32
CA GLY A 24 8.02 -6.00 -13.79
C GLY A 24 8.73 -5.00 -12.89
N THR A 25 10.00 -4.74 -13.20
CA THR A 25 10.89 -3.87 -12.40
C THR A 25 11.22 -2.55 -13.09
N PHE A 26 10.67 -2.34 -14.29
CA PHE A 26 10.90 -1.13 -15.08
C PHE A 26 9.83 -0.06 -14.79
N LEU A 27 10.27 1.20 -14.75
CA LEU A 27 9.35 2.32 -14.68
C LEU A 27 8.48 2.40 -15.94
N GLN A 28 7.21 2.73 -15.73
CA GLN A 28 6.22 2.79 -16.79
C GLN A 28 6.37 4.06 -17.64
N ASN A 29 6.09 3.94 -18.93
CA ASN A 29 6.17 5.06 -19.87
C ASN A 29 4.96 6.02 -19.73
N LYS A 30 5.04 7.19 -20.37
CA LYS A 30 4.01 8.25 -20.26
C LYS A 30 2.65 7.78 -20.73
N ASP A 31 2.63 6.99 -21.80
CA ASP A 31 1.38 6.54 -22.41
C ASP A 31 0.66 5.57 -21.48
N PHE A 32 1.39 4.64 -20.86
CA PHE A 32 0.87 3.73 -19.85
C PHE A 32 0.33 4.51 -18.63
N VAL A 33 1.15 5.36 -18.02
CA VAL A 33 0.76 6.15 -16.84
C VAL A 33 -0.43 7.06 -17.16
N GLY A 34 -0.47 7.61 -18.37
CA GLY A 34 -1.53 8.52 -18.83
C GLY A 34 -2.91 7.86 -18.95
N VAL A 35 -2.99 6.55 -19.19
CA VAL A 35 -4.27 5.82 -19.18
C VAL A 35 -4.83 5.76 -17.76
N PHE A 36 -4.02 5.29 -16.80
CA PHE A 36 -4.46 5.14 -15.40
C PHE A 36 -4.73 6.48 -14.71
N TYR A 37 -3.94 7.51 -15.04
CA TYR A 37 -4.17 8.85 -14.51
C TYR A 37 -5.55 9.42 -14.89
N LYS A 38 -6.02 9.17 -16.13
CA LYS A 38 -7.35 9.60 -16.58
C LYS A 38 -8.49 8.87 -15.87
N GLU A 39 -8.25 7.64 -15.43
CA GLU A 39 -9.20 6.82 -14.67
C GLU A 39 -9.17 7.09 -13.15
N GLY A 40 -8.35 8.07 -12.73
CA GLY A 40 -8.24 8.51 -11.33
C GLY A 40 -7.39 7.59 -10.45
N TYR A 41 -6.50 6.78 -11.05
CA TYR A 41 -5.49 6.06 -10.28
C TYR A 41 -4.39 7.03 -9.85
N THR A 42 -4.01 6.94 -8.59
CA THR A 42 -3.05 7.87 -7.95
C THR A 42 -1.74 7.18 -7.57
N ASP A 43 -1.69 5.85 -7.65
CA ASP A 43 -0.53 5.06 -7.29
C ASP A 43 -0.28 3.92 -8.29
N ILE A 44 0.99 3.68 -8.56
CA ILE A 44 1.48 2.58 -9.41
C ILE A 44 2.57 1.87 -8.62
N GLU A 45 2.33 0.61 -8.30
CA GLU A 45 3.22 -0.21 -7.50
C GLU A 45 3.43 -1.58 -8.17
N MET A 46 4.34 -2.40 -7.64
CA MET A 46 4.86 -3.60 -8.34
C MET A 46 4.73 -4.90 -7.54
N GLU A 47 4.17 -4.86 -6.33
CA GLU A 47 4.33 -5.92 -5.33
C GLU A 47 3.01 -6.46 -4.77
N ALA A 48 1.96 -5.64 -4.63
CA ALA A 48 0.76 -6.04 -3.90
C ALA A 48 -0.02 -7.16 -4.60
N GLY A 49 0.04 -7.25 -5.94
CA GLY A 49 -0.74 -8.18 -6.74
C GLY A 49 -0.66 -9.65 -6.28
N PRO A 50 0.53 -10.27 -6.20
CA PRO A 50 0.70 -11.63 -5.69
C PRO A 50 0.19 -11.83 -4.26
N TYR A 51 0.38 -10.86 -3.35
CA TYR A 51 -0.11 -10.96 -1.98
C TYR A 51 -1.64 -10.93 -1.91
N LEU A 52 -2.28 -10.02 -2.63
CA LEU A 52 -3.75 -9.94 -2.71
C LEU A 52 -4.35 -11.19 -3.40
N SER A 53 -3.62 -11.76 -4.36
CA SER A 53 -4.00 -13.02 -5.00
C SER A 53 -3.97 -14.20 -4.01
N GLY A 54 -2.91 -14.31 -3.21
CA GLY A 54 -2.81 -15.33 -2.16
C GLY A 54 -3.84 -15.15 -1.06
N LEU A 55 -4.12 -13.90 -0.70
CA LEU A 55 -5.17 -13.54 0.25
C LEU A 55 -6.56 -13.97 -0.24
N TYR A 56 -6.87 -13.74 -1.53
CA TYR A 56 -8.11 -14.22 -2.13
C TYR A 56 -8.24 -15.74 -2.01
N GLU A 57 -7.18 -16.49 -2.35
CA GLU A 57 -7.19 -17.97 -2.28
C GLU A 57 -7.22 -18.53 -0.85
N ASN A 58 -6.80 -17.72 0.14
CA ASN A 58 -6.95 -18.08 1.55
C ASN A 58 -8.40 -17.92 2.03
N ILE A 59 -9.08 -16.87 1.57
CA ILE A 59 -10.46 -16.56 1.93
C ILE A 59 -11.45 -17.47 1.17
N TYR A 60 -11.17 -17.69 -0.11
CA TYR A 60 -12.02 -18.47 -1.01
C TYR A 60 -11.29 -19.72 -1.48
N PRO A 61 -11.89 -20.92 -1.41
CA PRO A 61 -11.26 -22.18 -1.83
C PRO A 61 -11.26 -22.35 -3.35
N GLN A 62 -10.89 -21.29 -4.09
CA GLN A 62 -10.82 -21.23 -5.54
C GLN A 62 -9.72 -20.28 -5.98
N ARG A 63 -9.19 -20.46 -7.20
CA ARG A 63 -8.16 -19.58 -7.78
C ARG A 63 -8.68 -18.14 -7.86
N TYR A 64 -7.81 -17.16 -7.64
CA TYR A 64 -8.17 -15.76 -7.88
C TYR A 64 -8.70 -15.54 -9.31
N PRO A 65 -9.78 -14.75 -9.46
CA PRO A 65 -10.38 -14.51 -10.77
C PRO A 65 -9.53 -13.57 -11.61
N LYS A 66 -9.78 -13.56 -12.91
CA LYS A 66 -9.10 -12.69 -13.88
C LYS A 66 -10.15 -11.83 -14.58
N ASN A 67 -9.85 -10.54 -14.75
CA ASN A 67 -10.75 -9.56 -15.37
C ASN A 67 -12.08 -9.34 -14.61
N GLU A 68 -12.08 -9.54 -13.30
CA GLU A 68 -13.23 -9.36 -12.43
C GLU A 68 -12.88 -8.43 -11.27
N ILE A 69 -13.88 -7.66 -10.80
CA ILE A 69 -13.75 -6.84 -9.59
C ILE A 69 -14.20 -7.71 -8.42
N VAL A 70 -13.31 -7.90 -7.45
CA VAL A 70 -13.57 -8.66 -6.24
C VAL A 70 -13.53 -7.77 -5.00
N ASN A 71 -14.34 -8.12 -4.01
CA ASN A 71 -14.26 -7.52 -2.68
C ASN A 71 -13.74 -8.56 -1.68
N LEU A 72 -12.57 -8.29 -1.11
CA LEU A 72 -11.92 -9.18 -0.14
C LEU A 72 -12.50 -9.04 1.27
N PHE A 73 -13.09 -7.89 1.62
CA PHE A 73 -13.47 -7.56 2.99
C PHE A 73 -14.71 -8.30 3.51
N ILE A 74 -15.55 -8.81 2.63
CA ILE A 74 -16.85 -9.39 3.03
C ILE A 74 -16.66 -10.69 3.82
N ASN A 75 -15.69 -11.51 3.43
CA ASN A 75 -15.50 -12.87 3.96
C ASN A 75 -14.15 -13.07 4.66
N ALA A 76 -13.35 -12.00 4.80
CA ALA A 76 -12.06 -12.10 5.46
C ALA A 76 -12.26 -12.37 6.97
N PRO A 77 -11.66 -13.44 7.53
CA PRO A 77 -11.75 -13.73 8.95
C PRO A 77 -10.76 -12.91 9.81
N TYR A 78 -10.01 -11.99 9.19
CA TYR A 78 -9.00 -11.15 9.82
C TYR A 78 -8.91 -9.78 9.13
N ASP A 79 -8.31 -8.82 9.82
CA ASP A 79 -8.09 -7.46 9.30
C ASP A 79 -7.11 -7.48 8.13
N ILE A 80 -7.46 -6.75 7.07
CA ILE A 80 -6.62 -6.57 5.88
C ILE A 80 -6.33 -5.08 5.74
N GLY A 81 -5.04 -4.74 5.65
CA GLY A 81 -4.59 -3.38 5.41
C GLY A 81 -3.39 -3.35 4.48
N LEU A 82 -3.31 -2.32 3.64
CA LEU A 82 -2.19 -2.10 2.74
C LEU A 82 -1.80 -0.63 2.81
N ILE A 83 -0.50 -0.37 2.98
CA ILE A 83 0.08 0.98 3.03
C ILE A 83 1.16 1.03 1.97
N HIS A 84 1.04 1.96 1.03
CA HIS A 84 2.06 2.20 0.02
C HIS A 84 2.88 3.43 0.38
N TYR A 85 4.19 3.25 0.37
CA TYR A 85 5.13 4.36 0.39
C TYR A 85 5.43 4.79 -1.05
N ALA A 86 4.95 5.97 -1.43
CA ALA A 86 5.27 6.55 -2.72
C ALA A 86 6.67 7.19 -2.68
N SER A 87 7.68 6.45 -3.15
CA SER A 87 9.08 6.92 -3.18
C SER A 87 9.34 7.96 -4.27
N ASP A 88 8.68 7.80 -5.42
CA ASP A 88 8.96 8.55 -6.63
C ASP A 88 7.67 9.11 -7.21
N THR A 89 7.77 10.33 -7.74
CA THR A 89 6.69 10.94 -8.52
C THR A 89 7.05 10.82 -9.99
N PRO A 90 6.27 10.07 -10.80
CA PRO A 90 6.53 9.94 -12.22
C PRO A 90 6.63 11.32 -12.87
N TYR A 91 7.65 11.51 -13.70
CA TYR A 91 7.84 12.72 -14.52
C TYR A 91 8.04 14.03 -13.76
N SER A 92 8.56 14.01 -12.53
CA SER A 92 9.12 15.23 -11.96
C SER A 92 10.27 15.74 -12.87
N ARG A 93 10.21 17.02 -13.25
CA ARG A 93 11.00 17.63 -14.35
C ARG A 93 12.54 17.51 -14.23
N ARG A 94 13.10 16.93 -13.15
CA ARG A 94 14.55 16.97 -12.84
C ARG A 94 15.13 15.78 -12.04
N GLN A 95 14.45 14.65 -11.88
CA GLN A 95 15.01 13.55 -11.06
C GLN A 95 15.13 12.24 -11.85
N SER A 96 16.37 11.81 -12.07
CA SER A 96 16.67 10.40 -12.34
C SER A 96 16.44 9.60 -11.06
N LEU A 97 16.18 8.29 -11.19
CA LEU A 97 16.22 7.38 -10.06
C LEU A 97 17.56 7.56 -9.30
N LEU A 98 17.51 7.44 -7.97
CA LEU A 98 18.67 7.62 -7.07
C LEU A 98 19.30 9.02 -7.09
N SER A 99 18.60 10.04 -7.60
CA SER A 99 19.09 11.44 -7.57
C SER A 99 19.11 12.07 -6.18
N LYS A 100 18.51 11.41 -5.17
CA LYS A 100 18.59 11.79 -3.76
C LYS A 100 19.37 10.74 -2.98
N SER A 101 20.24 11.19 -2.08
CA SER A 101 20.92 10.34 -1.11
C SER A 101 19.93 9.80 -0.08
N LEU A 102 20.23 8.60 0.46
CA LEU A 102 19.50 8.03 1.58
C LEU A 102 19.61 9.01 2.76
N SER A 103 18.47 9.47 3.25
CA SER A 103 18.37 10.43 4.35
C SER A 103 17.15 10.10 5.18
N TYR A 104 17.07 10.68 6.39
CA TYR A 104 15.90 10.51 7.28
C TYR A 104 14.58 10.83 6.56
N PHE A 105 14.58 11.86 5.72
CA PHE A 105 13.44 12.22 4.86
C PHE A 105 12.95 11.04 4.00
N GLY A 106 13.86 10.22 3.47
CA GLY A 106 13.51 9.07 2.62
C GLY A 106 13.01 7.84 3.38
N VAL A 107 13.12 7.82 4.71
CA VAL A 107 12.69 6.69 5.56
C VAL A 107 11.55 7.05 6.51
N ASP A 108 11.28 8.35 6.73
CA ASP A 108 10.21 8.88 7.61
C ASP A 108 8.88 8.15 7.40
N ALA A 109 8.44 8.03 6.15
CA ALA A 109 7.18 7.36 5.82
C ALA A 109 7.17 5.85 6.14
N THR A 110 8.30 5.16 5.94
CA THR A 110 8.43 3.73 6.28
C THR A 110 8.37 3.53 7.79
N TYR A 111 8.99 4.41 8.57
CA TYR A 111 8.91 4.39 10.03
C TYR A 111 7.48 4.68 10.52
N ALA A 112 6.85 5.72 9.99
CA ALA A 112 5.47 6.06 10.34
C ALA A 112 4.50 4.91 10.06
N ALA A 113 4.62 4.27 8.89
CA ALA A 113 3.82 3.11 8.53
C ALA A 113 4.07 1.92 9.46
N SER A 114 5.34 1.63 9.78
CA SER A 114 5.71 0.53 10.67
C SER A 114 5.17 0.74 12.09
N ILE A 115 5.26 1.96 12.61
CA ILE A 115 4.73 2.32 13.94
C ILE A 115 3.21 2.11 13.97
N ALA A 116 2.48 2.62 12.97
CA ALA A 116 1.03 2.48 12.90
C ALA A 116 0.58 1.00 12.84
N ILE A 117 1.25 0.18 12.03
CA ILE A 117 0.96 -1.26 11.92
C ILE A 117 1.22 -1.98 13.24
N LEU A 118 2.39 -1.74 13.86
CA LEU A 118 2.75 -2.38 15.12
C LEU A 118 1.81 -1.98 16.25
N LEU A 119 1.44 -0.71 16.35
CA LEU A 119 0.49 -0.25 17.36
C LEU A 119 -0.88 -0.90 17.18
N ARG A 120 -1.37 -1.05 15.94
CA ARG A 120 -2.63 -1.75 15.68
C ARG A 120 -2.57 -3.20 16.17
N ILE A 121 -1.53 -3.94 15.80
CA ILE A 121 -1.34 -5.34 16.21
C ILE A 121 -1.27 -5.44 17.73
N LEU A 122 -0.37 -4.68 18.37
CA LEU A 122 -0.15 -4.78 19.81
C LEU A 122 -1.41 -4.41 20.62
N ASN A 123 -2.17 -3.40 20.18
CA ASN A 123 -3.42 -3.05 20.85
C ASN A 123 -4.46 -4.16 20.74
N GLN A 124 -4.60 -4.80 19.58
CA GLN A 124 -5.49 -5.96 19.40
C GLN A 124 -5.09 -7.13 20.29
N GLU A 125 -3.80 -7.45 20.36
CA GLU A 125 -3.29 -8.52 21.22
C GLU A 125 -3.58 -8.25 22.71
N VAL A 126 -3.37 -7.01 23.16
CA VAL A 126 -3.69 -6.60 24.54
C VAL A 126 -5.18 -6.74 24.83
N GLU A 127 -6.06 -6.36 23.90
CA GLU A 127 -7.51 -6.52 24.06
C GLU A 127 -7.91 -7.99 24.14
N GLN A 128 -7.37 -8.85 23.27
CA GLN A 128 -7.64 -10.29 23.31
C GLN A 128 -7.18 -10.93 24.63
N LEU A 129 -6.02 -10.54 25.15
CA LEU A 129 -5.53 -11.05 26.43
C LEU A 129 -6.44 -10.64 27.60
N LYS A 130 -6.97 -9.42 27.60
CA LYS A 130 -7.90 -8.95 28.64
C LYS A 130 -9.22 -9.72 28.66
N VAL A 131 -9.73 -10.14 27.50
CA VAL A 131 -10.98 -10.91 27.40
C VAL A 131 -10.81 -12.37 27.86
N ARG A 132 -9.58 -12.89 27.79
CA ARG A 132 -9.25 -14.27 28.20
C ARG A 132 -8.99 -14.44 29.70
N VAL A 133 -8.80 -13.35 30.44
CA VAL A 133 -8.61 -13.31 31.90
C VAL A 133 -9.95 -13.05 32.58
#